data_AF-A0A7C7NFM6-F1
#
_entry.id   AF-A0A7C7NFM6-F1
#
_cell.length_a   1.000
_cell.length_b   1.000
_cell.length_c   1.000
_cell.angle_alpha   90.00
_cell.angle_beta   90.00
_cell.angle_gamma   90.00
#
_symmetry.space_group_name_H-M   'P 1'
#
loop_
_entity.id
_entity.type
_entity.pdbx_description
1 polymer ?
#
loop_
_entity_poly.entity_id
_entity_poly.type
_entity_poly.pdbx_seq_one_letter_code
_entity_poly.pdbx_strand_id
1 'polypeptide(L)' 'NRLEKIVKNSIFSTSSLGIDPDFLEASCFAWLAKERLKRKRFDLSKITGSKQKVLLGEVWEVVK' A
#
# COMPACT_ATOMS: atom_id res chain seq x y z
N ASN A 1 -17.90 -3.79 16.20
CA ASN A 1 -19.31 -4.24 16.32
C ASN A 1 -20.30 -3.61 15.33
N ARG A 2 -20.23 -2.30 14.96
CA ARG A 2 -21.19 -1.74 13.98
C ARG A 2 -21.06 -2.39 12.59
N LEU A 3 -19.82 -2.55 12.10
CA LEU A 3 -19.57 -3.17 10.80
C LEU A 3 -20.03 -4.63 10.77
N GLU A 4 -19.83 -5.38 11.85
CA GLU A 4 -20.29 -6.79 11.98
C GLU A 4 -21.81 -6.94 11.85
N LYS A 5 -22.59 -5.90 12.18
CA LYS A 5 -24.06 -5.93 12.04
C LYS A 5 -24.53 -5.72 10.60
N ILE A 6 -23.72 -5.09 9.76
CA ILE A 6 -24.11 -4.66 8.39
C ILE A 6 -23.51 -5.59 7.34
N VAL A 7 -22.31 -6.11 7.60
CA VAL A 7 -21.57 -6.95 6.65
C VAL A 7 -21.90 -8.42 6.93
N LYS A 8 -22.29 -9.16 5.89
CA LYS A 8 -22.57 -10.61 6.00
C LYS A 8 -21.31 -11.46 6.21
N ASN A 9 -20.16 -10.94 5.79
CA ASN A 9 -18.88 -11.62 5.88
C ASN A 9 -18.23 -11.41 7.25
N SER A 10 -17.36 -12.33 7.63
CA SER A 10 -16.53 -12.21 8.82
C SER A 10 -15.55 -11.04 8.70
N ILE A 11 -15.37 -10.31 9.81
CA ILE A 11 -14.49 -9.15 9.91
C ILE A 11 -13.33 -9.52 10.82
N PHE A 12 -12.11 -9.24 10.36
CA PHE A 12 -10.88 -9.48 11.10
C PHE A 12 -9.97 -8.26 11.03
N SER A 13 -9.16 -8.06 12.07
CA SER A 13 -8.03 -7.14 12.03
C SER A 13 -6.88 -7.74 11.22
N THR A 14 -6.05 -6.92 10.58
CA THR A 14 -4.80 -7.40 9.95
C THR A 14 -3.83 -7.98 10.98
N SER A 15 -4.02 -7.71 12.27
CA SER A 15 -3.26 -8.36 13.36
C SER A 15 -3.38 -9.90 13.30
N SER A 16 -4.50 -10.43 12.81
CA SER A 16 -4.67 -11.89 12.64
C SER A 16 -3.76 -12.49 11.57
N LEU A 17 -3.24 -11.64 10.66
CA LEU A 17 -2.25 -11.98 9.65
C LEU A 17 -0.81 -11.63 10.10
N GLY A 18 -0.63 -11.23 11.37
CA GLY A 18 0.66 -10.82 11.93
C GLY A 18 1.10 -9.40 11.53
N ILE A 19 0.19 -8.59 10.98
CA ILE A 19 0.48 -7.20 10.60
C ILE A 19 -0.35 -6.27 11.48
N ASP A 20 0.33 -5.54 12.35
CA ASP A 20 -0.33 -4.53 13.18
C ASP A 20 -0.99 -3.44 12.29
N PRO A 21 -2.31 -3.22 12.43
CA PRO A 21 -3.05 -2.21 11.67
C PRO A 21 -2.44 -0.80 11.76
N ASP A 22 -1.87 -0.43 12.90
CA ASP A 22 -1.34 0.92 13.14
C ASP A 22 -0.09 1.20 12.29
N PHE A 23 0.63 0.16 11.87
CA PHE A 23 1.83 0.26 11.05
C PHE A 23 1.59 -0.10 9.57
N LEU A 24 0.38 -0.48 9.18
CA LEU A 24 0.09 -0.99 7.84
C LEU A 24 0.42 0.04 6.75
N GLU A 25 0.00 1.28 6.92
CA GLU A 25 0.20 2.34 5.94
C GLU A 25 1.68 2.76 5.84
N ALA A 26 2.38 2.88 6.98
CA ALA A 26 3.82 3.15 7.01
C ALA A 26 4.63 2.03 6.32
N SER A 27 4.26 0.77 6.58
CA SER A 27 4.85 -0.39 5.93
C SER A 27 4.60 -0.39 4.41
N CYS A 28 3.42 0.06 3.98
CA CYS A 28 3.10 0.22 2.56
C CYS A 28 4.04 1.24 1.88
N PHE A 29 4.29 2.39 2.49
CA PHE A 29 5.25 3.37 1.95
C PHE A 29 6.68 2.83 1.89
N ALA A 30 7.13 2.14 2.92
CA ALA A 30 8.44 1.48 2.92
C ALA A 30 8.55 0.44 1.79
N TRP A 31 7.49 -0.34 1.57
CA TRP A 31 7.41 -1.29 0.47
C TRP A 31 7.42 -0.59 -0.90
N LEU A 32 6.70 0.52 -1.07
CA LEU A 32 6.71 1.31 -2.30
C LEU A 32 8.11 1.88 -2.60
N ALA A 33 8.84 2.35 -1.58
CA ALA A 33 10.23 2.78 -1.73
C ALA A 33 11.13 1.64 -2.23
N LYS A 34 11.00 0.43 -1.64
CA LYS A 34 11.72 -0.76 -2.12
C LYS A 34 11.40 -1.08 -3.59
N GLU A 35 10.13 -0.99 -3.99
CA GLU A 35 9.74 -1.28 -5.38
C GLU A 35 10.21 -0.18 -6.36
N ARG A 36 10.33 1.08 -5.91
CA ARG A 36 10.98 2.16 -6.66
C ARG A 36 12.46 1.88 -6.89
N LEU A 37 13.20 1.43 -5.87
CA LEU A 37 14.60 1.03 -6.01
C LEU A 37 14.78 -0.12 -7.01
N LYS A 38 13.81 -1.04 -7.10
CA LYS A 38 13.75 -2.09 -8.12
C LYS A 38 13.24 -1.63 -9.50
N ARG A 39 12.94 -0.33 -9.67
CA ARG A 39 12.37 0.26 -10.89
C ARG A 39 11.09 -0.43 -11.38
N LYS A 40 10.25 -0.91 -10.45
CA LYS A 40 8.97 -1.54 -10.81
C LYS A 40 7.91 -0.50 -11.16
N ARG A 41 7.33 -0.62 -12.35
CA ARG A 41 6.18 0.19 -12.80
C ARG A 41 4.87 -0.47 -12.40
N PHE A 42 3.95 0.32 -11.84
CA PHE A 42 2.62 -0.12 -11.45
C PHE A 42 1.58 0.32 -12.46
N ASP A 43 0.64 -0.59 -12.77
CA ASP A 43 -0.60 -0.23 -13.44
C ASP A 43 -1.65 0.09 -12.39
N LEU A 44 -1.99 1.36 -12.26
CA LEU A 44 -2.99 1.84 -11.30
C LEU A 44 -4.21 2.43 -12.00
N SER A 45 -4.40 2.15 -13.29
CA SER A 45 -5.49 2.71 -14.10
C SER A 45 -6.87 2.44 -13.49
N LYS A 46 -7.10 1.23 -12.99
CA LYS A 46 -8.38 0.84 -12.35
C LYS A 46 -8.65 1.50 -10.99
N ILE A 47 -7.60 1.98 -10.31
CA ILE A 47 -7.71 2.54 -8.94
C ILE A 47 -7.65 4.06 -8.96
N THR A 48 -6.73 4.62 -9.76
CA THR A 48 -6.41 6.06 -9.79
C THR A 48 -6.85 6.76 -11.07
N GLY A 49 -7.27 6.01 -12.11
CA GLY A 49 -7.55 6.57 -13.43
C GLY A 49 -6.30 6.94 -14.25
N SER A 50 -5.09 6.55 -13.79
CA SER A 50 -3.84 6.82 -14.51
C SER A 50 -3.87 6.27 -15.94
N LYS A 51 -3.42 7.05 -16.92
CA LYS A 51 -3.44 6.66 -18.35
C LYS A 51 -2.34 5.65 -18.74
N GLN A 52 -1.38 5.39 -17.85
CA GLN A 52 -0.23 4.54 -18.15
C GLN A 52 0.38 3.96 -16.87
N LYS A 53 1.30 2.99 -17.05
CA LYS A 53 2.07 2.41 -15.95
C LYS A 53 3.16 3.39 -15.47
N VAL A 54 3.21 3.64 -14.18
CA VAL A 54 4.09 4.66 -13.56
C VAL A 54 5.04 4.05 -12.55
N LEU A 55 6.24 4.65 -12.42
CA LEU A 55 7.08 4.45 -11.24
C LEU A 55 6.57 5.37 -10.14
N LEU A 56 6.30 4.82 -8.96
CA LEU A 56 5.85 5.61 -7.81
C LEU A 56 7.05 6.22 -7.08
N GLY A 57 6.82 7.36 -6.42
CA GLY A 57 7.82 8.08 -5.63
C GLY A 57 8.95 8.72 -6.45
N GLU A 58 10.00 9.13 -5.76
CA GLU A 58 11.24 9.65 -6.33
C GLU A 58 12.42 9.24 -5.44
N VAL A 59 13.62 9.12 -6.01
CA VAL A 59 14.84 8.82 -5.24
C VAL A 59 15.60 10.12 -5.09
N TRP A 60 15.72 10.60 -3.87
CA TRP A 60 16.54 11.75 -3.55
C TRP A 60 17.92 11.27 -3.12
N GLU A 61 18.96 11.65 -3.88
CA GLU A 61 20.34 11.33 -3.51
C GLU A 61 20.78 12.26 -2.38
N VAL A 62 21.31 11.68 -1.30
CA VAL A 62 21.90 12.47 -0.22
C VAL A 62 23.27 12.91 -0.70
N VAL A 63 23.37 14.17 -1.12
CA VAL A 63 24.65 14.82 -1.36
C VAL A 63 25.32 15.01 0.01
N LYS A 64 26.52 14.45 0.17
CA LYS A 64 27.35 14.67 1.35
C LYS A 64 27.94 16.08 1.33
#